data_AF-A0A1Q8VMT9-F1
#
_entry.id   AF-A0A1Q8VMT9-F1
#
_cell.length_a   1.000
_cell.length_b   1.000
_cell.length_c   1.000
_cell.angle_alpha   90.00
_cell.angle_beta   90.00
_cell.angle_gamma   90.00
#
_symmetry.space_group_name_H-M   'P 1'
#
loop_
_entity.id
_entity.type
_entity.pdbx_description
1 polymer ?
#
loop_
_entity_poly.entity_id
_entity_poly.type
_entity_poly.pdbx_seq_one_letter_code
_entity_poly.pdbx_strand_id
1 'polypeptide(L)'
;MDAQRIEEVTASQLTKFAYEHTPAPADQPHNKETTLPTLHCRIYFPDDTAFSKIEIHYQGRTVEDFGEGVATVPFDRAMQNKEVERISSSNVEGQGFTYENNASGPLLAWGYPDGHVLTMRVSYAVRDGKNTADLRQNIRMLTSLFELVGDRIPQVASGPKQELTFYPEDSDPLRDTESP
;
A
#
# COMPACT_ATOMS: atom_id res chain seq x y z
N MET A 1 -2.67 -13.28 -1.08
CA MET A 1 -2.25 -12.78 0.26
C MET A 1 -2.74 -13.76 1.30
N ASP A 2 -1.97 -13.99 2.37
CA ASP A 2 -2.34 -14.88 3.47
C ASP A 2 -2.87 -14.03 4.63
N ALA A 3 -4.19 -14.08 4.86
CA ALA A 3 -4.88 -13.26 5.85
C ALA A 3 -4.30 -13.45 7.25
N GLN A 4 -4.04 -14.71 7.64
CA GLN A 4 -3.54 -15.03 8.98
C GLN A 4 -2.19 -14.37 9.25
N ARG A 5 -1.28 -14.39 8.27
CA ARG A 5 0.05 -13.75 8.43
C ARG A 5 -0.04 -12.22 8.53
N ILE A 6 -0.99 -11.61 7.82
CA ILE A 6 -1.23 -10.17 7.93
C ILE A 6 -1.78 -9.84 9.32
N GLU A 7 -2.70 -10.64 9.83
CA GLU A 7 -3.23 -10.47 11.19
C GLU A 7 -2.15 -10.61 12.27
N GLU A 8 -1.24 -11.58 12.11
CA GLU A 8 -0.09 -11.76 13.00
C GLU A 8 0.84 -10.52 12.99
N VAL A 9 1.15 -9.99 11.81
CA VAL A 9 2.04 -8.81 11.66
C VAL A 9 1.39 -7.52 12.17
N THR A 10 0.07 -7.38 11.98
CA THR A 10 -0.69 -6.19 12.37
C THR A 10 -1.23 -6.27 13.80
N ALA A 11 -1.12 -7.43 14.45
CA ALA A 11 -1.73 -7.75 15.74
C ALA A 11 -3.23 -7.41 15.79
N SER A 12 -3.92 -7.55 14.66
CA SER A 12 -5.31 -7.17 14.49
C SER A 12 -6.01 -8.12 13.52
N GLN A 13 -7.27 -8.44 13.80
CA GLN A 13 -8.09 -9.26 12.90
C GLN A 13 -8.51 -8.44 11.68
N LEU A 14 -8.49 -9.05 10.50
CA LEU A 14 -8.94 -8.41 9.27
C LEU A 14 -10.46 -8.43 9.22
N THR A 15 -11.08 -7.30 8.91
CA THR A 15 -12.51 -7.29 8.57
C THR A 15 -12.71 -7.65 7.11
N LYS A 16 -11.85 -7.09 6.25
CA LYS A 16 -11.96 -7.19 4.81
C LYS A 16 -10.65 -6.81 4.17
N PHE A 17 -10.33 -7.38 3.01
CA PHE A 17 -9.39 -6.74 2.09
C PHE A 17 -9.94 -6.71 0.68
N ALA A 18 -9.45 -5.75 -0.10
CA ALA A 18 -9.77 -5.59 -1.50
C ALA A 18 -8.49 -5.39 -2.30
N TYR A 19 -8.44 -5.90 -3.53
CA TYR A 19 -7.37 -5.53 -4.45
C TYR A 19 -7.84 -5.51 -5.90
N GLU A 20 -7.14 -4.70 -6.69
CA GLU A 20 -7.28 -4.57 -8.13
C GLU A 20 -5.88 -4.41 -8.73
N HIS A 21 -5.67 -4.93 -9.93
CA HIS A 21 -4.42 -4.71 -10.65
C HIS A 21 -4.64 -4.67 -12.16
N THR A 22 -3.90 -3.76 -12.80
CA THR A 22 -3.93 -3.56 -14.25
C THR A 22 -2.55 -3.91 -14.82
N PRO A 23 -2.43 -4.97 -15.64
CA PRO A 23 -1.15 -5.31 -16.26
C PRO A 23 -0.75 -4.26 -17.29
N ALA A 24 0.53 -4.27 -17.65
CA ALA A 24 1.01 -3.53 -18.81
C ALA A 24 0.23 -3.94 -20.08
N PRO A 25 -0.23 -2.99 -20.91
CA PRO A 25 -0.81 -3.34 -22.21
C PRO A 25 0.14 -4.22 -23.04
N ALA A 26 -0.39 -5.28 -23.64
CA ALA A 26 0.41 -6.24 -24.42
C ALA A 26 1.10 -5.60 -25.64
N ASP A 27 0.46 -4.60 -26.26
CA ASP A 27 0.92 -3.94 -27.49
C ASP A 27 1.29 -2.46 -27.24
N GLN A 28 2.20 -2.20 -26.29
CA GLN A 28 2.64 -0.83 -26.03
C GLN A 28 3.43 -0.24 -27.20
N PRO A 29 3.08 0.96 -27.68
CA PRO A 29 3.87 1.64 -28.71
C PRO A 29 5.28 1.93 -28.21
N HIS A 30 6.30 1.48 -28.95
CA HIS A 30 7.72 1.72 -28.63
C HIS A 30 8.11 3.21 -28.52
N ASN A 31 7.26 4.12 -29.01
CA ASN A 31 7.50 5.57 -29.02
C ASN A 31 6.74 6.34 -27.92
N LYS A 32 6.02 5.64 -27.04
CA LYS A 32 5.33 6.23 -25.88
C LYS A 32 6.01 5.82 -24.59
N GLU A 33 5.77 6.62 -23.56
CA GLU A 33 6.17 6.30 -22.20
C GLU A 33 5.59 4.94 -21.80
N THR A 34 6.47 4.03 -21.36
CA THR A 34 6.11 2.67 -20.98
C THR A 34 5.09 2.72 -19.85
N THR A 35 3.90 2.16 -20.10
CA THR A 35 2.87 2.00 -19.06
C THR A 35 3.24 0.80 -18.21
N LEU A 36 3.48 1.06 -16.93
CA LEU A 36 3.87 0.03 -15.98
C LEU A 36 2.63 -0.63 -15.35
N PRO A 37 2.68 -1.93 -15.01
CA PRO A 37 1.62 -2.57 -14.23
C PRO A 37 1.30 -1.81 -12.95
N THR A 38 0.03 -1.80 -12.57
CA THR A 38 -0.43 -1.19 -11.32
C THR A 38 -1.11 -2.20 -10.43
N LEU A 39 -0.93 -2.05 -9.12
CA LEU A 39 -1.70 -2.78 -8.12
C LEU A 39 -2.14 -1.80 -7.03
N HIS A 40 -3.38 -1.95 -6.59
CA HIS A 40 -3.90 -1.25 -5.43
C HIS A 40 -4.59 -2.25 -4.52
N CYS A 41 -4.10 -2.36 -3.29
CA CYS A 41 -4.69 -3.18 -2.25
C CYS A 41 -5.13 -2.31 -1.05
N ARG A 42 -6.30 -2.61 -0.51
CA ARG A 42 -6.91 -1.98 0.65
C ARG A 42 -7.19 -3.06 1.69
N ILE A 43 -6.64 -2.90 2.87
CA ILE A 43 -6.76 -3.87 3.98
C ILE A 43 -7.48 -3.15 5.11
N TYR A 44 -8.63 -3.67 5.53
CA TYR A 44 -9.51 -3.05 6.51
C TYR A 44 -9.46 -3.80 7.84
N PHE A 45 -9.54 -3.02 8.91
CA PHE A 45 -9.52 -3.48 10.30
C PHE A 45 -10.75 -2.95 11.04
N PRO A 46 -11.12 -3.54 12.18
CA PRO A 46 -12.20 -3.03 13.01
C PRO A 46 -11.96 -1.58 13.47
N ASP A 47 -13.03 -0.80 13.58
CA ASP A 47 -12.99 0.61 14.04
C ASP A 47 -12.62 0.76 15.53
N ASP A 48 -12.42 -0.34 16.26
CA ASP A 48 -11.92 -0.36 17.64
C ASP A 48 -10.41 -0.54 17.79
N THR A 49 -9.70 -0.57 16.67
CA THR A 49 -8.25 -0.59 16.62
C THR A 49 -7.66 0.81 16.45
N ALA A 50 -6.34 0.94 16.60
CA ALA A 50 -5.64 2.23 16.46
C ALA A 50 -5.56 2.74 15.00
N PHE A 51 -5.88 1.90 14.02
CA PHE A 51 -5.86 2.20 12.59
C PHE A 51 -6.99 1.43 11.89
N SER A 52 -7.71 2.06 10.97
CA SER A 52 -8.86 1.40 10.32
C SER A 52 -8.50 0.74 8.99
N LYS A 53 -7.39 1.17 8.36
CA LYS A 53 -7.04 0.72 7.02
C LYS A 53 -5.56 0.83 6.72
N ILE A 54 -5.02 -0.14 5.99
CA ILE A 54 -3.72 -0.07 5.33
C ILE A 54 -3.97 -0.05 3.82
N GLU A 55 -3.27 0.83 3.11
CA GLU A 55 -3.29 0.87 1.65
C GLU A 55 -1.92 0.58 1.08
N ILE A 56 -1.89 -0.24 0.04
CA ILE A 56 -0.69 -0.61 -0.71
C ILE A 56 -0.92 -0.21 -2.16
N HIS A 57 -0.10 0.70 -2.64
CA HIS A 57 -0.04 1.12 -4.04
C HIS A 57 1.24 0.59 -4.65
N TYR A 58 1.16 0.07 -5.86
CA TYR A 58 2.31 -0.31 -6.68
C TYR A 58 2.11 0.28 -8.06
N GLN A 59 3.01 1.16 -8.47
CA GLN A 59 2.90 1.88 -9.73
C GLN A 59 4.24 2.45 -10.18
N GLY A 60 4.27 3.07 -11.35
CA GLY A 60 5.49 3.63 -11.90
C GLY A 60 5.98 4.91 -11.20
N ARG A 61 7.24 4.90 -10.77
CA ARG A 61 8.11 6.09 -10.55
C ARG A 61 7.71 7.11 -9.47
N THR A 62 6.51 7.04 -8.92
CA THR A 62 6.01 8.02 -7.94
C THR A 62 5.58 7.36 -6.63
N VAL A 63 5.76 8.11 -5.56
CA VAL A 63 5.25 7.82 -4.22
C VAL A 63 3.87 8.47 -4.10
N GLU A 64 2.87 7.66 -3.77
CA GLU A 64 1.51 8.12 -3.45
C GLU A 64 1.42 8.76 -2.06
N ASP A 65 0.46 9.66 -1.87
CA ASP A 65 0.12 10.29 -0.58
C ASP A 65 1.32 10.92 0.18
N PHE A 66 2.22 11.58 -0.54
CA PHE A 66 3.41 12.22 0.03
C PHE A 66 3.21 13.71 0.32
N GLY A 67 3.29 14.10 1.59
CA GLY A 67 3.14 15.48 2.06
C GLY A 67 1.71 15.83 2.46
N GLU A 68 1.35 17.11 2.37
CA GLU A 68 0.00 17.58 2.64
C GLU A 68 -0.95 17.22 1.49
N GLY A 69 -1.90 16.31 1.76
CA GLY A 69 -2.94 15.89 0.81
C GLY A 69 -2.57 14.65 -0.01
N VAL A 70 -3.45 14.31 -0.96
CA VAL A 70 -3.32 13.15 -1.87
C VAL A 70 -2.39 13.51 -3.04
N ALA A 71 -1.14 13.84 -2.72
CA ALA A 71 -0.15 14.27 -3.70
C ALA A 71 0.79 13.13 -4.09
N THR A 72 1.09 13.03 -5.38
CA THR A 72 2.11 12.11 -5.90
C THR A 72 3.44 12.83 -6.09
N VAL A 73 4.54 12.24 -5.63
CA VAL A 73 5.89 12.82 -5.78
C VAL A 73 6.84 11.81 -6.43
N PRO A 74 7.68 12.20 -7.41
CA PRO A 74 8.70 11.30 -7.94
C PRO A 74 9.59 10.71 -6.85
N PHE A 75 9.88 9.41 -6.91
CA PHE A 75 10.58 8.69 -5.86
C PHE A 75 11.92 9.33 -5.47
N ASP A 76 12.75 9.71 -6.46
CA ASP A 76 14.04 10.36 -6.23
C ASP A 76 13.90 11.71 -5.52
N ARG A 77 12.80 12.44 -5.76
CA ARG A 77 12.50 13.69 -5.06
C ARG A 77 12.02 13.43 -3.64
N ALA A 78 11.20 12.41 -3.43
CA ALA A 78 10.74 12.01 -2.10
C ALA A 78 11.92 11.56 -1.21
N MET A 79 12.87 10.79 -1.77
CA MET A 79 14.12 10.36 -1.09
C MET A 79 15.06 11.50 -0.68
N GLN A 80 14.89 12.71 -1.22
CA GLN A 80 15.67 13.91 -0.85
C GLN A 80 15.05 14.67 0.32
N ASN A 81 13.84 14.31 0.77
CA ASN A 81 13.24 14.92 1.94
C ASN A 81 14.10 14.58 3.18
N LYS A 82 14.36 15.58 4.02
CA LYS A 82 15.19 15.43 5.23
C LYS A 82 14.48 14.68 6.36
N GLU A 83 13.16 14.57 6.28
CA GLU A 83 12.33 13.91 7.29
C GLU A 83 12.08 12.43 6.98
N VAL A 84 12.54 11.92 5.83
CA VAL A 84 12.46 10.50 5.54
C VAL A 84 13.67 9.76 6.09
N GLU A 85 13.43 8.55 6.60
CA GLU A 85 14.47 7.65 7.07
C GLU A 85 14.67 6.55 6.04
N ARG A 86 15.92 6.37 5.56
CA ARG A 86 16.22 5.35 4.55
C ARG A 86 16.20 3.97 5.18
N ILE A 87 15.60 3.02 4.47
CA ILE A 87 15.53 1.62 4.88
C ILE A 87 16.13 0.71 3.81
N SER A 88 16.55 -0.47 4.24
CA SER A 88 17.09 -1.54 3.41
C SER A 88 16.38 -2.85 3.76
N SER A 89 16.25 -3.75 2.79
CA SER A 89 15.74 -5.10 2.99
C SER A 89 16.75 -6.11 2.43
N SER A 90 16.90 -7.24 3.12
CA SER A 90 17.69 -8.37 2.62
C SER A 90 16.91 -9.25 1.65
N ASN A 91 15.58 -9.12 1.63
CA ASN A 91 14.67 -10.03 0.93
C ASN A 91 14.11 -9.42 -0.36
N VAL A 92 14.06 -8.08 -0.43
CA VAL A 92 13.50 -7.34 -1.57
C VAL A 92 14.59 -6.47 -2.18
N GLU A 93 14.88 -6.66 -3.47
CA GLU A 93 15.83 -5.83 -4.19
C GLU A 93 15.30 -4.40 -4.37
N GLY A 94 16.18 -3.41 -4.22
CA GLY A 94 15.84 -2.00 -4.39
C GLY A 94 16.30 -1.14 -3.22
N GLN A 95 15.60 -0.04 -3.00
CA GLN A 95 15.85 0.88 -1.90
C GLN A 95 14.54 1.50 -1.44
N GLY A 96 14.46 1.89 -0.17
CA GLY A 96 13.24 2.49 0.36
C GLY A 96 13.48 3.53 1.44
N PHE A 97 12.37 4.10 1.89
CA PHE A 97 12.35 4.99 3.03
C PHE A 97 11.03 4.90 3.79
N THR A 98 11.04 5.32 5.05
CA THR A 98 9.86 5.55 5.88
C THR A 98 9.68 7.04 6.12
N TYR A 99 8.44 7.49 6.26
CA TYR A 99 8.09 8.87 6.58
C TYR A 99 7.06 8.89 7.70
N GLU A 100 7.54 9.03 8.95
CA GLU A 100 6.73 8.94 10.17
C GLU A 100 5.73 10.11 10.29
N ASN A 101 6.21 11.33 10.04
CA ASN A 101 5.45 12.58 10.20
C ASN A 101 4.78 13.07 8.90
N ASN A 102 4.48 12.16 7.98
CA ASN A 102 3.77 12.51 6.76
C ASN A 102 2.34 12.99 7.10
N ALA A 103 1.91 14.11 6.51
CA ALA A 103 0.61 14.71 6.83
C ALA A 103 -0.59 13.85 6.41
N SER A 104 -0.42 13.00 5.39
CA SER A 104 -1.41 12.00 4.96
C SER A 104 -1.36 10.69 5.75
N GLY A 105 -0.53 10.61 6.80
CA GLY A 105 -0.31 9.44 7.66
C GLY A 105 1.03 8.74 7.39
N PRO A 106 1.57 7.96 8.35
CA PRO A 106 2.83 7.25 8.22
C PRO A 106 2.88 6.40 6.97
N LEU A 107 4.04 6.46 6.31
CA LEU A 107 4.23 5.90 4.98
C LEU A 107 5.55 5.13 4.92
N LEU A 108 5.55 4.05 4.15
CA LEU A 108 6.72 3.35 3.67
C LEU A 108 6.71 3.38 2.15
N ALA A 109 7.83 3.73 1.52
CA ALA A 109 8.00 3.64 0.08
C ALA A 109 9.21 2.79 -0.28
N TRP A 110 9.10 2.01 -1.36
CA TRP A 110 10.15 1.15 -1.87
C TRP A 110 10.24 1.26 -3.40
N GLY A 111 11.40 1.66 -3.90
CA GLY A 111 11.70 1.71 -5.33
C GLY A 111 12.36 0.41 -5.79
N TYR A 112 11.74 -0.25 -6.77
CA TYR A 112 12.25 -1.48 -7.38
C TYR A 112 13.18 -1.16 -8.57
N PRO A 113 14.10 -2.08 -8.93
CA PRO A 113 15.03 -1.88 -10.05
C PRO A 113 14.37 -1.65 -11.41
N ASP A 114 13.12 -2.11 -11.59
CA ASP A 114 12.35 -1.99 -12.82
C ASP A 114 11.62 -0.63 -12.96
N GLY A 115 11.79 0.27 -11.99
CA GLY A 115 11.22 1.61 -11.98
C GLY A 115 9.82 1.69 -11.35
N HIS A 116 9.30 0.60 -10.79
CA HIS A 116 8.12 0.66 -9.94
C HIS A 116 8.45 1.19 -8.55
N VAL A 117 7.42 1.74 -7.91
CA VAL A 117 7.43 2.18 -6.54
C VAL A 117 6.25 1.53 -5.84
N LEU A 118 6.53 0.87 -4.72
CA LEU A 118 5.52 0.48 -3.75
C LEU A 118 5.39 1.58 -2.70
N THR A 119 4.16 1.99 -2.41
CA THR A 119 3.81 2.84 -1.28
C THR A 119 2.87 2.07 -0.37
N MET A 120 3.21 1.92 0.91
CA MET A 120 2.30 1.49 1.95
C MET A 120 1.98 2.65 2.88
N ARG A 121 0.71 2.78 3.27
CA ARG A 121 0.29 3.80 4.24
C ARG A 121 -0.72 3.28 5.24
N VAL A 122 -0.75 3.91 6.41
CA VAL A 122 -1.76 3.68 7.44
C VAL A 122 -2.78 4.81 7.43
N SER A 123 -4.06 4.46 7.37
CA SER A 123 -5.19 5.35 7.60
C SER A 123 -5.79 5.10 8.98
N TYR A 124 -6.18 6.18 9.66
CA TYR A 124 -6.65 6.13 11.04
C TYR A 124 -8.16 6.06 11.17
N ALA A 125 -8.64 5.37 12.21
CA ALA A 125 -10.00 5.54 12.70
C ALA A 125 -10.10 6.92 13.37
N VAL A 126 -11.08 7.74 12.99
CA VAL A 126 -11.34 9.01 13.66
C VAL A 126 -12.05 8.73 14.99
N ARG A 127 -11.32 8.76 16.10
CA ARG A 127 -11.90 8.68 17.46
C ARG A 127 -11.72 10.01 18.18
N ASP A 128 -12.84 10.63 18.56
CA ASP A 128 -12.94 11.81 19.44
C ASP A 128 -12.04 13.01 19.09
N GLY A 129 -11.68 13.17 17.81
CA GLY A 129 -10.85 14.28 17.33
C GLY A 129 -9.42 14.30 17.88
N LYS A 130 -8.97 13.22 18.54
CA LYS A 130 -7.60 13.08 19.06
C LYS A 130 -6.88 11.97 18.31
N ASN A 131 -5.83 12.34 17.59
CA ASN A 131 -4.92 11.38 17.00
C ASN A 131 -4.17 10.65 18.12
N THR A 132 -4.58 9.41 18.42
CA THR A 132 -3.95 8.54 19.42
C THR A 132 -2.93 7.58 18.81
N ALA A 133 -2.61 7.77 17.52
CA ALA A 133 -1.72 6.87 16.80
C ALA A 133 -0.27 6.97 17.30
N ASP A 134 0.28 5.84 17.72
CA ASP A 134 1.72 5.67 17.87
C ASP A 134 2.33 5.55 16.47
N LEU A 135 2.78 6.68 15.91
CA LEU A 135 3.33 6.77 14.55
C LEU A 135 4.50 5.79 14.35
N ARG A 136 5.32 5.60 15.39
CA ARG A 136 6.47 4.70 15.35
C ARG A 136 6.03 3.24 15.30
N GLN A 137 5.00 2.89 16.06
CA GLN A 137 4.40 1.56 15.97
C GLN A 137 3.83 1.29 14.57
N ASN A 138 3.21 2.30 13.95
CA ASN A 138 2.69 2.17 12.58
C ASN A 138 3.81 1.96 11.56
N ILE A 139 4.93 2.69 11.67
CA ILE A 139 6.10 2.44 10.82
C ILE A 139 6.63 1.02 11.00
N ARG A 140 6.79 0.53 12.24
CA ARG A 140 7.21 -0.87 12.50
C ARG A 140 6.28 -1.89 11.86
N MET A 141 4.97 -1.64 11.94
CA MET A 141 3.95 -2.49 11.31
C MET A 141 4.08 -2.48 9.79
N LEU A 142 4.22 -1.29 9.17
CA LEU A 142 4.41 -1.18 7.72
C LEU A 142 5.69 -1.88 7.25
N THR A 143 6.80 -1.73 7.96
CA THR A 143 8.05 -2.44 7.67
C THR A 143 7.87 -3.95 7.76
N SER A 144 7.19 -4.44 8.80
CA SER A 144 6.94 -5.87 8.97
C SER A 144 6.02 -6.43 7.88
N LEU A 145 5.01 -5.65 7.45
CA LEU A 145 4.14 -6.01 6.34
C LEU A 145 4.92 -6.03 5.02
N PHE A 146 5.79 -5.04 4.80
CA PHE A 146 6.66 -4.99 3.63
C PHE A 146 7.59 -6.22 3.55
N GLU A 147 8.22 -6.62 4.65
CA GLU A 147 9.03 -7.85 4.68
C GLU A 147 8.21 -9.12 4.40
N LEU A 148 6.91 -9.11 4.68
CA LEU A 148 6.01 -10.24 4.42
C LEU A 148 5.57 -10.33 2.95
N VAL A 149 5.33 -9.19 2.27
CA VAL A 149 4.68 -9.18 0.96
C VAL A 149 5.49 -8.53 -0.16
N GLY A 150 6.53 -7.76 0.14
CA GLY A 150 7.23 -6.89 -0.80
C GLY A 150 7.82 -7.62 -2.01
N ASP A 151 8.34 -8.83 -1.82
CA ASP A 151 8.89 -9.67 -2.90
C ASP A 151 7.82 -10.19 -3.88
N ARG A 152 6.58 -10.34 -3.41
CA ARG A 152 5.46 -10.91 -4.17
C ARG A 152 4.67 -9.86 -4.94
N ILE A 153 4.69 -8.60 -4.52
CA ILE A 153 3.87 -7.54 -5.14
C ILE A 153 4.15 -7.41 -6.65
N PRO A 154 5.40 -7.37 -7.15
CA PRO A 154 5.65 -7.28 -8.60
C PRO A 154 5.04 -8.44 -9.39
N GLN A 155 5.09 -9.66 -8.84
CA GLN A 155 4.49 -10.84 -9.45
C GLN A 155 2.96 -10.74 -9.52
N VAL A 156 2.31 -10.29 -8.45
CA VAL A 156 0.85 -10.14 -8.43
C VAL A 156 0.41 -9.05 -9.41
N ALA A 157 1.08 -7.89 -9.42
CA ALA A 157 0.76 -6.78 -10.32
C ALA A 157 0.90 -7.15 -11.80
N SER A 158 1.83 -8.05 -12.13
CA SER A 158 2.08 -8.53 -13.49
C SER A 158 1.10 -9.63 -13.94
N GLY A 159 0.18 -10.06 -13.07
CA GLY A 159 -0.82 -11.08 -13.38
C GLY A 159 -1.89 -10.63 -14.39
N PRO A 160 -2.80 -11.54 -14.81
CA PRO A 160 -3.96 -11.19 -15.62
C PRO A 160 -4.79 -10.11 -14.93
N LYS A 161 -5.38 -9.17 -15.68
CA LYS A 161 -6.18 -8.07 -15.11
C LYS A 161 -7.17 -8.60 -14.07
N GLN A 162 -7.17 -7.95 -12.90
CA GLN A 162 -8.10 -8.24 -11.82
C GLN A 162 -8.90 -6.98 -11.52
N GLU A 163 -10.22 -7.06 -11.69
CA GLU A 163 -11.15 -6.05 -11.19
C GLU A 163 -11.27 -6.14 -9.66
N LEU A 164 -11.71 -5.06 -9.02
CA LEU A 164 -11.82 -4.97 -7.56
C LEU A 164 -12.50 -6.20 -6.96
N THR A 165 -11.76 -6.97 -6.17
CA THR A 165 -12.25 -8.19 -5.52
C THR A 165 -12.16 -8.05 -4.03
N PHE A 166 -13.16 -8.58 -3.31
CA PHE A 166 -13.24 -8.50 -1.85
C PHE A 166 -13.03 -9.87 -1.21
N TYR A 167 -12.39 -9.86 -0.04
CA TYR A 167 -12.17 -11.05 0.78
C TYR A 167 -12.53 -10.76 2.24
N PRO A 168 -13.34 -11.62 2.89
CA PRO A 168 -14.07 -12.74 2.27
C PRO A 168 -15.05 -12.25 1.19
N GLU A 169 -15.37 -13.10 0.21
CA GLU A 169 -16.16 -12.74 -0.99
C GLU A 169 -17.53 -12.13 -0.68
N ASP A 170 -18.09 -12.41 0.49
CA ASP A 170 -19.36 -11.85 0.98
C ASP A 170 -19.26 -10.41 1.50
N SER A 171 -18.07 -9.80 1.45
CA SER A 171 -17.83 -8.47 2.01
C SER A 171 -18.11 -7.32 1.03
N ASP A 172 -18.67 -7.59 -0.15
CA ASP A 172 -19.00 -6.57 -1.13
C ASP A 172 -20.23 -5.74 -0.69
N PRO A 173 -20.07 -4.44 -0.37
CA PRO A 173 -21.18 -3.59 0.07
C PRO A 173 -22.27 -3.39 -0.98
N LEU A 174 -21.99 -3.69 -2.26
CA LEU A 174 -22.99 -3.61 -3.33
C LEU A 174 -23.86 -4.88 -3.42
N ARG A 175 -23.39 -6.03 -2.93
CA ARG A 175 -24.13 -7.29 -2.98
C ARG A 175 -25.38 -7.28 -2.10
N ASP A 176 -25.33 -6.53 -0.99
CA ASP A 176 -26.48 -6.35 -0.09
C ASP A 176 -27.57 -5.42 -0.66
N THR A 177 -27.32 -4.75 -1.78
CA THR A 177 -28.30 -3.89 -2.45
C THR A 177 -29.07 -4.58 -3.58
N GLU A 178 -28.65 -5.77 -3.99
CA GLU A 178 -29.39 -6.63 -4.91
C GLU A 178 -30.18 -7.68 -4.12
N SER A 179 -31.32 -7.28 -3.56
CA SER A 179 -32.35 -8.23 -3.14
C SER A 179 -33.33 -8.52 -4.29
N PRO A 180 -33.81 -9.77 -4.46
CA PRO A 180 -34.77 -10.18 -5.51
C PRO A 180 -36.09 -9.42 -5.51
#